data_AF-A0A7V8X7R7-F1
#
_entry.id   AF-A0A7V8X7R7-F1
#
_cell.length_a   1.000
_cell.length_b   1.000
_cell.length_c   1.000
_cell.angle_alpha   90.00
_cell.angle_beta   90.00
_cell.angle_gamma   90.00
#
_symmetry.space_group_name_H-M   'P 1'
#
loop_
_entity.id
_entity.type
_entity.pdbx_description
1 polymer ?
#
loop_
_entity_poly.entity_id
_entity_poly.type
_entity_poly.pdbx_seq_one_letter_code
_entity_poly.pdbx_strand_id
1 'polypeptide(L)'
;DLEVDELICAIGFKADPGPLRTWGFELKRNQIEVDKITMETNIPGVFGAGDIVTYPAKFKLIAIGAAEAVTAVNHAVTHINPDARLDAGHSTTIMEKRAKQAAM
;
A
#
# COMPACT_ATOMS: atom_id res chain seq x y z
N ASP A 1 47.39 -16.40 3.46
CA ASP A 1 46.57 -15.48 2.64
C ASP A 1 46.00 -16.21 1.43
N LEU A 2 44.87 -15.72 0.93
CA LEU A 2 44.22 -16.24 -0.27
C LEU A 2 44.31 -15.16 -1.36
N GLU A 3 45.07 -15.41 -2.43
CA GLU A 3 45.09 -14.52 -3.60
C GLU A 3 43.83 -14.75 -4.43
N VAL A 4 43.10 -13.66 -4.72
CA VAL A 4 41.87 -13.67 -5.52
C VAL A 4 41.77 -12.38 -6.32
N ASP A 5 41.45 -12.51 -7.61
CA ASP A 5 41.27 -11.37 -8.51
C ASP A 5 39.92 -10.67 -8.28
N GLU A 6 38.87 -11.43 -8.00
CA GLU A 6 37.52 -10.91 -7.75
C GLU A 6 36.75 -11.74 -6.71
N LEU A 7 35.91 -11.07 -5.93
CA LEU A 7 35.04 -11.69 -4.92
C LEU A 7 33.60 -11.17 -5.08
N ILE A 8 32.66 -12.10 -5.24
CA ILE A 8 31.22 -11.81 -5.29
C ILE A 8 30.55 -12.33 -4.02
N CYS A 9 30.11 -11.41 -3.17
CA CYS A 9 29.38 -11.74 -1.95
C CYS A 9 27.86 -11.80 -2.21
N ALA A 10 27.38 -12.95 -2.70
CA ALA A 10 25.96 -13.21 -2.94
C ALA A 10 25.21 -13.73 -1.69
N ILE A 11 25.35 -13.04 -0.55
CA ILE A 11 24.83 -13.48 0.76
C ILE A 11 23.35 -13.14 1.01
N GLY A 12 22.65 -12.63 -0.02
CA GLY A 12 21.23 -12.30 0.03
C GLY A 12 20.93 -10.86 0.46
N PHE A 13 19.68 -10.62 0.90
CA PHE A 13 19.14 -9.29 1.17
C PHE A 13 18.55 -9.19 2.58
N LYS A 14 18.67 -7.99 3.18
CA LYS A 14 18.01 -7.62 4.43
C LYS A 14 16.97 -6.54 4.15
N ALA A 15 15.73 -6.77 4.59
CA ALA A 15 14.70 -5.75 4.58
C ALA A 15 14.95 -4.73 5.70
N ASP A 16 15.10 -3.46 5.34
CA ASP A 16 15.20 -2.35 6.29
C ASP A 16 14.27 -1.21 5.83
N PRO A 17 13.30 -0.78 6.65
CA PRO A 17 12.45 0.37 6.30
C PRO A 17 13.24 1.68 6.20
N GLY A 18 14.49 1.73 6.68
CA GLY A 18 15.45 2.79 6.40
C GLY A 18 14.86 4.20 6.62
N PRO A 19 14.73 5.03 5.57
CA PRO A 19 14.25 6.41 5.68
C PRO A 19 12.84 6.57 6.26
N LEU A 20 11.96 5.58 6.13
CA LEU A 20 10.57 5.69 6.60
C LEU A 20 10.48 6.04 8.10
N ARG A 21 11.51 5.69 8.87
CA ARG A 21 11.60 5.99 10.30
C ARG A 21 11.69 7.48 10.61
N THR A 22 12.13 8.31 9.66
CA THR A 22 12.32 9.74 9.86
C THR A 22 11.25 10.60 9.20
N TRP A 23 10.29 9.99 8.51
CA TRP A 23 9.25 10.71 7.75
C TRP A 23 8.05 11.14 8.60
N GLY A 24 8.10 10.93 9.92
CA GLY A 24 7.03 11.35 10.85
C GLY A 24 5.87 10.36 10.98
N PHE A 25 6.01 9.14 10.46
CA PHE A 25 5.02 8.09 10.66
C PHE A 25 4.98 7.60 12.11
N GLU A 26 3.79 7.32 12.62
CA GLU A 26 3.63 6.51 13.82
C GLU A 26 3.95 5.05 13.49
N LEU A 27 4.97 4.51 14.17
CA LEU A 27 5.48 3.17 13.93
C LEU A 27 5.23 2.25 15.12
N LYS A 28 4.73 1.04 14.85
CA LYS A 28 4.67 -0.09 15.80
C LYS A 28 5.47 -1.26 15.24
N ARG A 29 6.58 -1.59 15.91
CA ARG A 29 7.50 -2.68 15.49
C ARG A 29 7.88 -2.58 14.00
N ASN A 30 8.36 -1.40 13.58
CA ASN A 30 8.80 -1.10 12.21
C ASN A 30 7.70 -1.12 11.14
N GLN A 31 6.42 -1.13 11.54
CA GLN A 31 5.28 -1.02 10.64
C GLN A 31 4.56 0.29 10.91
N ILE A 32 4.01 0.89 9.85
CA ILE A 32 3.22 2.12 9.91
C ILE A 32 1.86 1.79 10.49
N GLU A 33 1.49 2.47 11.56
CA GLU A 33 0.13 2.37 12.10
C GLU A 33 -0.85 3.07 11.17
N VAL A 34 -1.97 2.40 10.88
CA VAL A 34 -3.04 2.93 10.03
C VAL A 34 -4.40 2.76 10.72
N ASP A 35 -5.35 3.60 10.34
CA ASP A 35 -6.76 3.39 10.67
C ASP A 35 -7.28 2.14 9.94
N LYS A 36 -7.91 1.22 10.68
CA LYS A 36 -8.34 -0.08 10.15
C LYS A 36 -9.52 0.00 9.16
N ILE A 37 -10.21 1.13 9.09
CA ILE A 37 -11.37 1.35 8.21
C ILE A 37 -10.89 2.03 6.93
N THR A 38 -10.06 3.07 7.04
CA THR A 38 -9.66 3.90 5.89
C THR A 38 -8.30 3.54 5.30
N MET A 39 -7.46 2.84 6.08
CA MET A 39 -6.04 2.62 5.81
C MET A 39 -5.17 3.89 5.80
N GLU A 40 -5.70 5.00 6.32
CA GLU A 40 -4.97 6.26 6.45
C GLU A 40 -3.95 6.20 7.61
N THR A 41 -2.80 6.81 7.41
CA THR A 41 -1.76 6.93 8.46
C THR A 41 -2.05 8.10 9.40
N ASN A 42 -1.16 8.37 10.34
CA ASN A 42 -1.20 9.62 11.13
C ASN A 42 -0.95 10.89 10.29
N ILE A 43 -0.46 10.76 9.05
CA ILE A 43 -0.25 11.87 8.12
C ILE A 43 -1.46 11.95 7.18
N PRO A 44 -2.26 13.03 7.23
CA PRO A 44 -3.45 13.17 6.38
C PRO A 44 -3.13 13.04 4.89
N GLY A 45 -3.95 12.29 4.17
CA GLY A 45 -3.78 12.03 2.74
C GLY A 45 -2.70 11.00 2.39
N VAL A 46 -2.02 10.43 3.40
CA VAL A 46 -1.08 9.33 3.22
C VAL A 46 -1.70 8.04 3.73
N PHE A 47 -1.79 7.05 2.84
CA PHE A 47 -2.41 5.75 3.09
C PHE A 47 -1.38 4.63 2.97
N GLY A 48 -1.60 3.52 3.66
CA GLY A 48 -0.73 2.36 3.62
C GLY A 48 -1.50 1.05 3.37
N ALA A 49 -0.84 0.05 2.78
CA ALA A 49 -1.38 -1.29 2.63
C ALA A 49 -0.25 -2.34 2.63
N GLY A 50 -0.60 -3.61 2.84
CA GLY A 50 0.34 -4.73 2.76
C GLY A 50 1.14 -4.95 4.04
N ASP A 51 2.37 -5.44 3.91
CA ASP A 51 3.18 -5.89 5.06
C ASP A 51 3.82 -4.75 5.86
N ILE A 52 3.81 -3.54 5.29
CA ILE A 52 4.36 -2.33 5.93
C ILE A 52 3.39 -1.75 6.95
N VAL A 53 2.09 -2.06 6.90
CA VAL A 53 1.08 -1.49 7.81
C VAL A 53 0.75 -2.41 8.98
N THR A 54 0.25 -1.82 10.05
CA THR A 54 -0.25 -2.54 11.22
C THR A 54 -1.51 -1.90 11.80
N TYR A 55 -2.41 -2.74 12.29
CA TYR A 55 -3.64 -2.42 13.00
C TYR A 55 -4.11 -3.69 13.75
N PRO A 56 -5.08 -3.60 14.68
CA PRO A 56 -5.53 -4.77 15.45
C PRO A 56 -5.96 -5.94 14.54
N ALA A 57 -5.42 -7.13 14.82
CA ALA A 57 -5.68 -8.36 14.07
C ALA A 57 -5.19 -8.38 12.60
N LYS A 58 -4.21 -7.54 12.22
CA LYS A 58 -3.54 -7.60 10.92
C LYS A 58 -2.80 -8.93 10.71
N PHE A 59 -3.15 -9.65 9.65
CA PHE A 59 -2.38 -10.77 9.12
C PHE A 59 -1.57 -10.35 7.88
N LYS A 60 -0.33 -10.83 7.78
CA LYS A 60 0.60 -10.54 6.68
C LYS A 60 0.45 -11.56 5.56
N LEU A 61 -0.60 -11.36 4.76
CA LEU A 61 -0.94 -12.22 3.62
C LEU A 61 -1.14 -11.35 2.38
N ILE A 62 -0.75 -11.88 1.22
CA ILE A 62 -0.93 -11.22 -0.08
C ILE A 62 -2.42 -10.87 -0.31
N ALA A 63 -3.32 -11.80 0.01
CA ALA A 63 -4.77 -11.59 -0.13
C ALA A 63 -5.28 -10.41 0.71
N ILE A 64 -4.71 -10.22 1.90
CA ILE A 64 -5.08 -9.12 2.79
C ILE A 64 -4.49 -7.81 2.28
N GLY A 65 -3.23 -7.80 1.85
CA GLY A 65 -2.62 -6.62 1.22
C GLY A 65 -3.41 -6.14 -0.01
N ALA A 66 -3.95 -7.07 -0.81
CA ALA A 66 -4.80 -6.72 -1.94
C ALA A 66 -6.12 -6.06 -1.49
N ALA A 67 -6.77 -6.59 -0.45
CA ALA A 67 -8.00 -5.99 0.09
C ALA A 67 -7.73 -4.59 0.69
N GLU A 68 -6.64 -4.44 1.42
CA GLU A 68 -6.22 -3.15 1.99
C GLU A 68 -5.93 -2.10 0.92
N ALA A 69 -5.26 -2.50 -0.17
CA ALA A 69 -4.99 -1.60 -1.28
C ALA A 69 -6.29 -1.08 -1.91
N VAL A 70 -7.32 -1.91 -2.03
CA VAL A 70 -8.65 -1.47 -2.51
C VAL A 70 -9.23 -0.42 -1.57
N THR A 71 -9.21 -0.67 -0.26
CA THR A 71 -9.72 0.29 0.74
C THR A 71 -8.93 1.60 0.70
N ALA A 72 -7.60 1.53 0.78
CA ALA A 72 -6.71 2.69 0.77
C ALA A 72 -6.92 3.57 -0.45
N VAL A 73 -7.01 2.98 -1.65
CA VAL A 73 -7.17 3.75 -2.90
C VAL A 73 -8.55 4.41 -2.96
N ASN A 74 -9.62 3.72 -2.57
CA ASN A 74 -10.96 4.31 -2.55
C ASN A 74 -11.04 5.52 -1.60
N HIS A 75 -10.44 5.41 -0.41
CA HIS A 75 -10.36 6.54 0.52
C HIS A 75 -9.46 7.67 0.00
N ALA A 76 -8.32 7.34 -0.61
CA ALA A 76 -7.44 8.33 -1.23
C ALA A 76 -8.15 9.12 -2.35
N VAL A 77 -8.98 8.47 -3.15
CA VAL A 77 -9.78 9.15 -4.18
C VAL A 77 -10.75 10.15 -3.56
N THR A 78 -11.45 9.77 -2.49
CA THR A 78 -12.36 10.70 -1.79
C THR A 78 -11.63 11.82 -1.06
N HIS A 79 -10.39 11.58 -0.62
CA HIS A 79 -9.53 12.62 -0.04
C HIS A 79 -9.13 13.66 -1.10
N ILE A 80 -8.80 13.22 -2.32
CA ILE A 80 -8.42 14.10 -3.44
C ILE A 80 -9.64 14.82 -4.04
N ASN A 81 -10.74 14.10 -4.19
CA ASN A 81 -12.00 14.60 -4.73
C ASN A 81 -13.16 14.23 -3.80
N PRO A 82 -13.58 15.15 -2.89
CA PRO A 82 -14.66 14.89 -1.95
C PRO A 82 -16.01 14.57 -2.58
N ASP A 83 -16.25 14.98 -3.84
CA ASP A 83 -17.47 14.68 -4.58
C ASP A 83 -17.46 13.28 -5.23
N ALA A 84 -16.31 12.59 -5.20
CA ALA A 84 -16.21 11.23 -5.69
C ALA A 84 -16.93 10.26 -4.76
N ARG A 85 -17.54 9.23 -5.34
CA ARG A 85 -18.13 8.14 -4.57
C ARG A 85 -17.03 7.27 -3.97
N LEU A 86 -17.18 6.86 -2.72
CA LEU A 86 -16.21 6.00 -2.04
C LEU A 86 -16.05 4.64 -2.72
N ASP A 87 -17.13 4.01 -3.17
CA ASP A 87 -17.01 2.77 -3.92
C ASP A 87 -16.89 3.04 -5.43
N ALA A 88 -15.82 2.53 -6.05
CA ALA A 88 -15.66 2.60 -7.50
C ALA A 88 -16.81 1.90 -8.28
N GLY A 89 -17.52 0.95 -7.64
CA GLY A 89 -18.55 0.11 -8.26
C GLY A 89 -17.98 -1.15 -8.92
N HIS A 90 -18.86 -1.98 -9.50
CA HIS A 90 -18.44 -3.24 -10.13
C HIS A 90 -17.62 -2.99 -11.42
N SER A 91 -16.41 -3.52 -11.45
CA SER A 91 -15.48 -3.34 -12.57
C SER A 91 -16.07 -3.78 -13.92
N THR A 92 -16.79 -4.91 -13.96
CA THR A 92 -17.44 -5.40 -15.19
C THR A 92 -18.36 -4.35 -15.82
N THR A 93 -19.23 -3.73 -15.01
CA THR A 93 -20.17 -2.70 -15.47
C THR A 93 -19.45 -1.44 -15.97
N ILE A 94 -18.38 -1.03 -15.28
CA ILE A 94 -17.57 0.15 -15.65
C ILE A 94 -16.88 -0.10 -17.00
N MET A 95 -16.29 -1.29 -17.17
CA MET A 95 -15.57 -1.66 -18.39
C MET A 95 -16.50 -1.76 -19.59
N GLU A 96 -17.69 -2.34 -19.43
CA GLU A 96 -18.72 -2.37 -20.49
C GLU A 96 -19.14 -0.96 -20.93
N LYS A 97 -19.37 -0.04 -19.97
CA LYS A 97 -19.75 1.35 -20.28
C LYS A 97 -18.63 2.07 -21.04
N ARG A 98 -17.38 1.90 -20.62
CA ARG A 98 -16.20 2.48 -21.31
C ARG A 98 -16.04 1.96 -22.73
N ALA A 99 -16.21 0.64 -22.92
CA ALA A 99 -16.11 0.02 -24.25
C ALA A 99 -17.19 0.57 -25.20
N LYS A 100 -18.43 0.73 -24.73
CA LYS A 100 -19.52 1.32 -25.52
C LYS A 100 -19.25 2.77 -25.90
N GLN A 101 -18.69 3.56 -24.98
CA GLN A 101 -18.36 4.97 -25.23
C GLN A 101 -17.23 5.15 -26.25
N ALA A 102 -16.26 4.24 -26.29
CA ALA A 102 -15.14 4.30 -27.24
C ALA A 102 -15.52 3.86 -28.66
N ALA A 103 -16.66 3.18 -28.82
CA ALA A 103 -17.17 2.71 -30.12
C ALA A 103 -18.16 3.69 -30.77
N MET A 104 -18.52 4.78 -30.08
CA MET A 104 -19.24 5.93 -30.64
C MET A 104 -18.26 6.99 -31.10
#